data_AF-A0A2V7L4E1-F1
#
_entry.id   AF-A0A2V7L4E1-F1
#
_cell.length_a   1.000
_cell.length_b   1.000
_cell.length_c   1.000
_cell.angle_alpha   90.00
_cell.angle_beta   90.00
_cell.angle_gamma   90.00
#
_symmetry.space_group_name_H-M   'P 1'
#
loop_
_entity.id
_entity.type
_entity.pdbx_description
1 polymer ?
#
loop_
_entity_poly.entity_id
_entity_poly.type
_entity_poly.pdbx_seq_one_letter_code
_entity_poly.pdbx_strand_id
1 'polypeptide(L)'
;STVWYRVLAGAFPTRDSAVGARTGIWKHGLAARGQGDVLRAPYSFSLNDGAPTVGRLRARGIPVVAWGSGARLLAGAFETPEQASLLAARLKRAGVQATLVTRMGGGTTR
;
A
#
# COMPACT_ATOMS: atom_id res chain seq x y z
N SER A 1 -3.93 17.88 -19.71
CA SER A 1 -4.04 17.45 -18.30
C SER A 1 -2.74 16.79 -17.90
N THR A 2 -2.00 17.36 -16.94
CA THR A 2 -0.80 16.71 -16.40
C THR A 2 -1.24 15.50 -15.58
N VAL A 3 -0.79 14.30 -15.95
CA VAL A 3 -1.13 13.09 -15.21
C VAL A 3 -0.31 13.09 -13.93
N TRP A 4 -0.97 13.29 -12.78
CA TRP A 4 -0.35 13.18 -11.47
C TRP A 4 -0.45 11.73 -10.98
N TYR A 5 0.70 11.06 -10.86
CA TYR A 5 0.78 9.72 -10.28
C TYR A 5 1.15 9.84 -8.80
N ARG A 6 0.33 9.26 -7.92
CA ARG A 6 0.67 9.13 -6.49
C ARG A 6 1.62 7.94 -6.33
N VAL A 7 2.85 8.21 -5.88
CA VAL A 7 3.82 7.17 -5.51
C VAL A 7 3.64 6.84 -4.02
N LEU A 8 3.45 5.56 -3.71
CA LEU A 8 3.39 5.08 -2.33
C LEU A 8 4.80 4.63 -1.92
N ALA A 9 5.43 5.38 -1.00
CA ALA A 9 6.79 5.09 -0.54
C ALA A 9 6.87 3.85 0.37
N GLY A 10 5.76 3.45 1.00
CA GLY A 10 5.70 2.28 1.86
C GLY A 10 4.42 2.21 2.68
N ALA A 11 4.29 1.13 3.44
CA ALA A 11 3.25 0.96 4.44
C ALA A 11 3.90 0.88 5.82
N PHE A 12 3.44 1.71 6.75
CA PHE A 12 4.04 1.86 8.08
C PHE A 12 3.01 1.54 9.17
N PRO A 13 3.40 0.87 10.27
CA PRO A 13 2.48 0.49 11.33
C PRO A 13 2.05 1.67 12.21
N THR A 14 2.83 2.74 12.26
CA THR A 14 2.55 3.93 13.08
C THR A 14 2.70 5.21 12.26
N ARG A 15 2.01 6.27 12.70
CA ARG A 15 2.16 7.60 12.09
C ARG A 15 3.60 8.11 12.22
N ASP A 16 4.22 7.90 13.37
CA ASP A 16 5.58 8.40 13.64
C ASP A 16 6.62 7.71 12.77
N SER A 17 6.50 6.39 12.54
CA SER A 17 7.39 5.69 11.61
C SER A 17 7.22 6.17 10.16
N ALA A 18 5.99 6.49 9.73
CA ALA A 18 5.75 7.11 8.43
C ALA A 18 6.35 8.52 8.31
N VAL A 19 6.19 9.35 9.34
CA VAL A 19 6.77 10.71 9.39
C VAL A 19 8.30 10.67 9.42
N GLY A 20 8.88 9.73 10.16
CA GLY A 20 10.32 9.48 10.20
C GLY A 20 10.86 9.08 8.83
N ALA A 21 10.20 8.12 8.17
CA ALA A 21 10.58 7.70 6.82
C ALA A 21 10.49 8.86 5.80
N ARG A 22 9.42 9.66 5.84
CA ARG A 22 9.29 10.86 5.00
C ARG A 22 10.42 11.87 5.24
N THR A 23 10.78 12.07 6.51
CA THR A 23 11.92 12.94 6.85
C THR A 23 13.23 12.39 6.29
N GLY A 24 13.43 11.07 6.31
CA GLY A 24 14.55 10.40 5.64
C GLY A 24 14.59 10.66 4.14
N ILE A 25 13.46 10.55 3.44
CA ILE A 25 13.33 10.83 2.00
C ILE A 25 13.83 12.26 1.69
N TRP A 26 13.44 13.25 2.50
CA TRP A 26 13.92 14.63 2.34
C TRP A 26 15.42 14.76 2.58
N LYS A 27 15.93 14.13 3.65
CA LYS A 27 17.37 14.18 4.01
C LYS A 27 18.25 13.59 2.91
N HIS A 28 17.76 12.60 2.19
CA HIS A 28 18.47 11.96 1.08
C HIS A 28 18.21 12.61 -0.29
N GLY A 29 17.47 13.73 -0.33
CA GLY A 29 17.20 14.47 -1.58
C GLY A 29 16.25 13.75 -2.55
N LEU A 30 15.54 12.72 -2.09
CA LEU A 30 14.61 11.93 -2.91
C LEU A 30 13.27 12.64 -3.15
N ALA A 31 12.95 13.63 -2.32
CA ALA A 31 11.84 14.56 -2.51
C ALA A 31 12.17 15.91 -1.85
N ALA A 32 11.56 16.99 -2.35
CA ALA A 32 11.73 18.30 -1.74
C ALA A 32 11.15 18.32 -0.32
N ARG A 33 11.75 19.12 0.56
CA ARG A 33 11.27 19.28 1.94
C ARG A 33 9.82 19.74 1.94
N GLY A 34 9.00 19.12 2.79
CA GLY A 34 7.56 19.39 2.86
C GLY A 34 6.72 18.58 1.87
N GLN A 35 7.32 17.88 0.89
CA GLN A 35 6.57 17.02 -0.02
C GLN A 35 6.27 15.64 0.56
N GLY A 36 5.13 15.08 0.15
CA GLY A 36 4.66 13.75 0.53
C GLY A 36 3.69 13.78 1.71
N ASP A 37 2.49 13.25 1.50
CA ASP A 37 1.46 13.17 2.52
C ASP A 37 1.62 11.91 3.37
N VAL A 38 1.40 12.04 4.68
CA VAL A 38 1.21 10.88 5.56
C VAL A 38 -0.29 10.65 5.68
N LEU A 39 -0.79 9.66 4.96
CA LEU A 39 -2.21 9.31 4.91
C LEU A 39 -2.51 8.17 5.87
N ARG A 40 -3.64 8.27 6.58
CA ARG A 40 -4.18 7.16 7.34
C ARG A 40 -5.03 6.29 6.40
N ALA A 41 -4.41 5.27 5.83
CA ALA A 41 -5.04 4.36 4.88
C ALA A 41 -5.24 2.96 5.50
N PRO A 42 -6.25 2.75 6.37
CA PRO A 42 -6.42 1.50 7.10
C PRO A 42 -6.83 0.34 6.19
N TYR A 43 -7.32 0.56 4.97
CA TYR A 43 -7.82 -0.52 4.12
C TYR A 43 -6.83 -0.91 3.03
N SER A 44 -6.70 -2.21 2.77
CA SER A 44 -5.79 -2.82 1.79
C SER A 44 -6.38 -4.08 1.20
N PHE A 45 -5.98 -4.48 -0.01
CA PHE A 45 -6.27 -5.82 -0.50
C PHE A 45 -5.17 -6.78 -0.09
N SER A 46 -5.52 -7.78 0.73
CA SER A 46 -4.67 -8.96 0.93
C SER A 46 -4.76 -9.86 -0.27
N LEU A 47 -3.63 -10.19 -0.87
CA LEU A 47 -3.58 -11.23 -1.90
C LEU A 47 -3.52 -12.61 -1.24
N ASN A 48 -4.12 -13.61 -1.89
CA ASN A 48 -4.05 -15.00 -1.46
C ASN A 48 -2.68 -15.63 -1.81
N ASP A 49 -2.33 -16.76 -1.19
CA ASP A 49 -1.01 -17.41 -1.36
C ASP A 49 -0.71 -17.85 -2.81
N GLY A 50 -1.73 -18.04 -3.64
CA GLY A 50 -1.61 -18.30 -5.08
C GLY A 50 -1.37 -17.06 -5.94
N ALA A 51 -1.13 -15.88 -5.35
CA ALA A 51 -0.93 -14.66 -6.11
C ALA A 51 0.35 -14.71 -6.96
N PRO A 52 0.34 -14.09 -8.16
CA PRO A 52 1.56 -13.96 -8.97
C PRO A 52 2.68 -13.25 -8.20
N THR A 53 3.94 -13.51 -8.60
CA THR A 53 5.10 -12.85 -8.00
C THR A 53 4.99 -11.32 -8.05
N VAL A 54 5.63 -10.64 -7.09
CA VAL A 54 5.65 -9.17 -7.01
C VAL A 54 6.04 -8.51 -8.34
N GLY A 55 7.04 -9.05 -9.04
CA GLY A 55 7.46 -8.55 -10.35
C GLY A 55 6.35 -8.63 -11.41
N ARG A 56 5.62 -9.75 -11.46
CA ARG A 56 4.51 -9.94 -12.41
C ARG A 56 3.31 -9.04 -12.10
N LEU A 57 3.03 -8.81 -10.80
CA LEU A 57 1.99 -7.87 -10.37
C LEU A 57 2.34 -6.43 -10.74
N ARG A 58 3.60 -6.02 -10.54
CA ARG A 58 4.09 -4.69 -10.95
C ARG A 58 4.03 -4.48 -12.45
N ALA A 59 4.40 -5.49 -13.26
CA ALA A 59 4.28 -5.43 -14.72
C ALA A 59 2.82 -5.26 -15.19
N ARG A 60 1.84 -5.65 -14.37
CA ARG A 60 0.41 -5.43 -14.60
C ARG A 60 -0.13 -4.13 -14.00
N GLY A 61 0.75 -3.26 -13.51
CA GLY A 61 0.38 -1.99 -12.89
C GLY A 61 -0.31 -2.14 -11.52
N ILE A 62 -0.09 -3.25 -10.82
CA ILE A 62 -0.64 -3.52 -9.50
C ILE A 62 0.47 -3.29 -8.46
N PRO A 63 0.44 -2.16 -7.73
CA PRO A 63 1.43 -1.89 -6.68
C PRO A 63 1.16 -2.78 -5.46
N VAL A 64 2.16 -3.58 -5.08
CA VAL A 64 2.11 -4.46 -3.91
C VAL A 64 3.30 -4.27 -2.99
N VAL A 65 3.06 -4.45 -1.70
CA VAL A 65 4.05 -4.41 -0.62
C VAL A 65 3.92 -5.66 0.24
N ALA A 66 5.05 -6.18 0.73
CA ALA A 66 5.04 -7.22 1.74
C ALA A 66 4.62 -6.62 3.10
N TRP A 67 3.85 -7.37 3.89
CA TRP A 67 3.35 -6.93 5.18
C TRP A 67 3.53 -8.00 6.25
N GLY A 68 4.07 -7.60 7.40
CA GLY A 68 4.38 -8.49 8.51
C GLY A 68 5.51 -9.48 8.20
N SER A 69 5.73 -10.43 9.11
CA SER A 69 6.78 -11.45 9.00
C SER A 69 6.43 -12.60 8.05
N GLY A 70 5.15 -12.78 7.73
CA GLY A 70 4.64 -13.93 6.96
C GLY A 70 4.55 -13.74 5.44
N ALA A 71 5.28 -12.78 4.86
CA ALA A 71 5.31 -12.49 3.41
C ALA A 71 3.94 -12.17 2.76
N ARG A 72 2.90 -11.86 3.55
CA ARG A 72 1.58 -11.46 3.04
C ARG A 72 1.71 -10.27 2.12
N LEU A 73 1.20 -10.38 0.90
CA LEU A 73 1.21 -9.28 -0.06
C LEU A 73 -0.05 -8.43 0.10
N LEU A 74 0.16 -7.13 0.29
CA LEU A 74 -0.88 -6.12 0.34
C LEU A 74 -0.85 -5.25 -0.92
N ALA A 75 -2.01 -4.99 -1.49
CA ALA A 75 -2.18 -4.15 -2.67
C ALA A 75 -3.01 -2.89 -2.35
N GLY A 76 -2.53 -1.75 -2.84
CA GLY A 76 -3.18 -0.45 -2.67
C GLY A 76 -3.06 0.15 -1.27
N ALA A 77 -3.65 1.33 -1.08
CA ALA A 77 -3.77 2.11 0.15
C ALA A 77 -5.01 3.01 0.09
N PHE A 78 -6.00 2.70 0.94
CA PHE A 78 -7.31 3.34 0.90
C PHE A 78 -7.71 3.83 2.28
N GLU A 79 -8.25 5.04 2.31
CA GLU A 79 -8.83 5.68 3.49
C GLU A 79 -10.22 5.11 3.76
N THR A 80 -10.97 4.75 2.70
CA THR A 80 -12.30 4.14 2.77
C THR A 80 -12.40 2.89 1.87
N PRO A 81 -13.35 1.96 2.14
CA PRO A 81 -13.59 0.81 1.27
C PRO A 81 -13.96 1.20 -0.17
N GLU A 82 -14.70 2.29 -0.35
CA GLU A 82 -15.20 2.74 -1.66
C GLU A 82 -14.06 3.14 -2.58
N GLN A 83 -13.01 3.79 -2.06
CA GLN A 83 -11.79 4.12 -2.80
C GLN A 83 -11.11 2.86 -3.37
N ALA A 84 -11.32 1.69 -2.75
CA ALA A 84 -10.71 0.43 -3.16
C ALA A 84 -11.35 -0.16 -4.44
N SER A 85 -12.53 0.30 -4.84
CA SER A 85 -13.34 -0.25 -5.94
C SER A 85 -12.58 -0.32 -7.26
N LEU A 86 -11.80 0.72 -7.59
CA LEU A 86 -11.01 0.75 -8.83
C LEU A 86 -9.93 -0.34 -8.84
N LEU A 87 -9.24 -0.56 -7.71
CA LEU A 87 -8.23 -1.60 -7.62
C LEU A 87 -8.88 -2.99 -7.59
N ALA A 88 -10.03 -3.14 -6.94
CA ALA A 88 -10.80 -4.37 -6.92
C ALA A 88 -11.12 -4.85 -8.36
N ALA A 89 -11.62 -3.94 -9.20
CA ALA A 89 -11.91 -4.24 -10.61
C ALA A 89 -10.64 -4.63 -11.40
N ARG A 90 -9.49 -4.00 -11.12
CA ARG A 90 -8.21 -4.36 -11.74
C ARG A 90 -7.72 -5.74 -11.30
N LEU A 91 -7.78 -6.05 -10.01
CA LEU A 91 -7.41 -7.36 -9.46
C LEU A 91 -8.27 -8.47 -10.05
N LYS A 92 -9.59 -8.25 -10.13
CA LYS A 92 -10.53 -9.19 -10.77
C LYS A 92 -10.17 -9.43 -12.24
N ARG A 93 -9.93 -8.38 -13.03
CA ARG A 93 -9.51 -8.51 -14.44
C ARG A 93 -8.16 -9.22 -14.61
N ALA A 94 -7.27 -9.10 -13.63
CA ALA A 94 -5.98 -9.76 -13.63
C ALA A 94 -6.04 -11.23 -13.13
N GLY A 95 -7.23 -11.72 -12.75
CA GLY A 95 -7.43 -13.06 -12.18
C GLY A 95 -6.80 -13.21 -10.79
N VAL A 96 -6.57 -12.11 -10.08
CA VAL A 96 -5.94 -12.12 -8.75
C VAL A 96 -7.03 -12.14 -7.70
N GLN A 97 -7.08 -13.23 -6.92
CA GLN A 97 -7.95 -13.30 -5.75
C GLN A 97 -7.40 -12.43 -4.63
N ALA A 98 -8.25 -11.56 -4.10
CA ALA A 98 -7.87 -10.63 -3.06
C ALA A 98 -9.05 -10.30 -2.15
N THR A 99 -8.77 -10.11 -0.87
CA THR A 99 -9.76 -9.75 0.15
C THR A 99 -9.44 -8.37 0.70
N LEU A 100 -10.43 -7.48 0.78
CA LEU A 100 -10.26 -6.19 1.42
C LEU A 100 -10.12 -6.40 2.93
N VAL A 101 -9.04 -5.91 3.51
CA VAL A 101 -8.69 -6.07 4.93
C VAL A 101 -8.30 -4.75 5.55
N THR A 102 -8.47 -4.67 6.87
CA THR A 102 -7.97 -3.58 7.70
C THR A 102 -6.53 -3.89 8.14
N ARG A 103 -5.61 -2.94 7.95
CA ARG A 103 -4.18 -3.01 8.32
C ARG A 103 -3.89 -2.55 9.73
N MET A 104 -4.87 -1.96 10.41
CA MET A 104 -4.67 -1.52 11.78
C MET A 104 -4.28 -2.73 12.59
N GLY A 105 -3.10 -2.67 13.21
CA GLY A 105 -2.60 -3.74 14.04
C GLY A 105 -3.71 -4.16 14.98
N GLY A 106 -4.00 -5.46 15.01
CA GLY A 106 -4.60 -6.01 16.20
C GLY A 106 -3.66 -5.64 17.32
N GLY A 107 -4.03 -4.65 18.11
CA GLY A 107 -3.55 -4.59 19.47
C GLY A 107 -3.95 -5.93 20.04
N THR A 108 -2.97 -6.81 20.24
CA THR A 108 -3.12 -7.86 21.23
C THR A 108 -3.24 -7.13 22.57
N THR A 109 -4.45 -6.71 22.91
CA THR A 109 -4.86 -6.66 24.31
C THR A 109 -4.69 -8.07 24.84
N ARG A 110 -3.63 -8.26 25.61
CA ARG A 110 -3.67 -9.23 26.71
C ARG A 110 -4.64 -8.73 27.76
#